data_AF-A0A2V6FCF6-F1
#
_entry.id   AF-A0A2V6FCF6-F1
#
_cell.length_a   1.000
_cell.length_b   1.000
_cell.length_c   1.000
_cell.angle_alpha   90.00
_cell.angle_beta   90.00
_cell.angle_gamma   90.00
#
_symmetry.space_group_name_H-M   'P 1'
#
loop_
_entity.id
_entity.type
_entity.pdbx_description
1 polymer ?
#
loop_
_entity_poly.entity_id
_entity_poly.type
_entity_poly.pdbx_seq_one_letter_code
_entity_poly.pdbx_strand_id
1 'polypeptide(L)'
;MLTLAQIAVAIGLLAPEGPLFYRYSTLIQHDSYWFENIVERGYQTPVPPISHKVMEVSNVAFFPAYPAIAAVLRYGLHVGTQNALLITAQAAAW
;
A
#
# COMPACT_ATOMS: atom_id res chain seq x y z
N MET A 1 3.82 -17.53 9.02
CA MET A 1 2.57 -17.78 9.80
C MET A 1 2.18 -16.59 10.66
N LEU A 2 3.13 -15.86 11.26
CA LEU A 2 2.84 -14.66 12.08
C LEU A 2 2.04 -13.60 11.31
N THR A 3 2.42 -13.29 10.07
CA THR A 3 1.73 -12.31 9.21
C THR A 3 0.25 -12.66 8.98
N LEU A 4 -0.06 -13.94 8.75
CA LEU A 4 -1.44 -14.39 8.58
C LEU A 4 -2.25 -14.25 9.87
N ALA A 5 -1.63 -14.53 11.02
CA ALA A 5 -2.26 -14.31 12.32
C ALA A 5 -2.49 -12.82 12.61
N GLN A 6 -1.52 -11.96 12.29
CA GLN A 6 -1.66 -10.50 12.40
C GLN A 6 -2.79 -9.97 11.52
N ILE A 7 -2.88 -10.44 10.26
CA ILE A 7 -3.98 -10.10 9.35
C ILE A 7 -5.32 -10.58 9.93
N ALA A 8 -5.38 -11.82 10.43
CA ALA A 8 -6.61 -12.36 11.01
C ALA A 8 -7.07 -11.57 12.25
N VAL A 9 -6.14 -11.15 13.11
CA VAL A 9 -6.41 -10.28 14.26
C VAL A 9 -6.87 -8.90 13.81
N ALA A 10 -6.20 -8.30 12.84
CA ALA A 10 -6.54 -6.97 12.34
C ALA A 10 -7.92 -6.96 11.67
N ILE A 11 -8.20 -7.94 10.82
CA ILE A 11 -9.52 -8.10 10.20
C ILE A 11 -10.56 -8.41 11.27
N GLY A 12 -10.30 -9.34 12.19
CA GLY A 12 -11.29 -9.84 13.14
C GLY A 12 -11.68 -8.83 14.21
N LEU A 13 -10.69 -8.13 14.78
CA LEU A 13 -10.81 -7.35 16.01
C LEU A 13 -10.69 -5.83 15.82
N LEU A 14 -9.99 -5.35 14.77
CA LEU A 14 -9.69 -3.92 14.60
C LEU A 14 -10.44 -3.29 13.43
N ALA A 15 -10.68 -4.03 12.35
CA ALA A 15 -11.37 -3.52 11.16
C ALA A 15 -12.87 -3.32 11.44
N PRO A 16 -13.49 -2.28 10.84
CA PRO A 16 -14.94 -2.05 10.93
C PRO A 16 -15.77 -3.29 10.56
N GLU A 17 -16.98 -3.43 11.10
CA GLU A 17 -17.86 -4.54 10.73
C GLU A 17 -18.30 -4.44 9.26
N GLY A 18 -18.37 -5.58 8.57
CA GLY A 18 -18.75 -5.66 7.16
C GLY A 18 -18.24 -6.92 6.45
N PRO A 19 -18.43 -7.02 5.12
CA PRO A 19 -17.92 -8.15 4.33
C PRO A 19 -16.39 -8.28 4.47
N LEU A 20 -15.86 -9.50 4.50
CA LEU A 20 -14.42 -9.74 4.70
C LEU A 20 -13.52 -8.96 3.73
N PHE A 21 -13.95 -8.83 2.47
CA PHE A 21 -13.23 -8.04 1.46
C PHE A 21 -13.13 -6.56 1.83
N TYR A 22 -14.22 -5.98 2.35
CA TYR A 22 -14.23 -4.60 2.84
C TYR A 22 -13.29 -4.45 4.04
N ARG A 23 -13.36 -5.35 5.02
CA ARG A 23 -12.48 -5.32 6.19
C ARG A 23 -11.01 -5.43 5.80
N TYR A 24 -10.67 -6.31 4.85
CA TYR A 24 -9.31 -6.40 4.31
C TYR A 24 -8.86 -5.11 3.62
N SER A 25 -9.73 -4.47 2.84
CA SER A 25 -9.41 -3.20 2.17
C SER A 25 -9.17 -2.05 3.16
N THR A 26 -9.76 -2.08 4.35
CA THR A 26 -9.48 -1.07 5.38
C THR A 26 -8.07 -1.15 5.97
N LEU A 27 -7.32 -2.22 5.70
CA LEU A 27 -5.93 -2.35 6.11
C LEU A 27 -4.96 -1.54 5.24
N ILE A 28 -5.45 -0.86 4.20
CA ILE A 28 -4.65 0.03 3.35
C ILE A 28 -4.08 1.13 4.23
N GLN A 29 -2.74 1.17 4.34
CA GLN A 29 -2.06 2.21 5.10
C GLN A 29 -2.10 3.54 4.33
N HIS A 30 -2.08 4.65 5.06
CA HIS A 30 -2.08 6.00 4.48
C HIS A 30 -1.04 6.18 3.36
N ASP A 31 0.16 5.62 3.55
CA ASP A 31 1.25 5.70 2.57
C ASP A 31 0.97 4.96 1.26
N SER A 32 0.06 3.98 1.28
CA SER A 32 -0.30 3.21 0.08
C SER A 32 -0.89 4.11 -1.01
N TYR A 33 -1.61 5.18 -0.65
CA TYR A 33 -2.15 6.12 -1.64
C TYR A 33 -1.05 6.90 -2.36
N TRP A 34 0.08 7.19 -1.68
CA TRP A 34 1.24 7.80 -2.31
C TRP A 34 1.91 6.83 -3.29
N PHE A 35 2.10 5.56 -2.89
CA PHE A 35 2.66 4.53 -3.76
C PHE A 35 1.74 4.14 -4.92
N GLU A 36 0.42 4.21 -4.75
CA GLU A 36 -0.56 3.97 -5.81
C GLU A 36 -0.34 4.92 -6.99
N ASN A 37 -0.15 6.21 -6.71
CA ASN A 37 0.18 7.19 -7.74
C ASN A 37 1.48 6.85 -8.49
N ILE A 38 2.49 6.34 -7.78
CA ILE A 38 3.76 5.93 -8.41
C ILE A 38 3.57 4.71 -9.30
N VAL A 39 2.80 3.71 -8.87
CA VAL A 39 2.54 2.50 -9.66
C VAL A 39 1.72 2.83 -10.91
N GLU A 40 0.73 3.71 -10.80
CA GLU A 40 -0.20 4.01 -11.90
C GLU A 40 0.32 5.09 -12.86
N ARG A 41 1.03 6.10 -12.36
CA ARG A 41 1.40 7.32 -13.13
C ARG A 41 2.89 7.62 -13.11
N GLY A 42 3.69 6.82 -12.40
CA GLY A 42 5.10 7.13 -12.13
C GLY A 42 5.26 8.30 -11.16
N TYR A 43 6.47 8.87 -11.08
CA TYR A 43 6.80 9.96 -10.16
C TYR A 43 6.22 11.34 -10.56
N GLN A 44 5.13 11.35 -11.32
CA GLN A 44 4.47 12.58 -11.72
C GLN A 44 3.64 13.13 -10.56
N THR A 45 4.18 14.09 -9.82
CA THR A 45 3.43 14.83 -8.81
C THR A 45 2.83 16.11 -9.40
N PRO A 46 1.53 16.36 -9.24
CA PRO A 46 0.92 17.66 -9.54
C PRO A 46 1.27 18.72 -8.47
N VAL A 47 1.89 18.31 -7.36
CA VAL A 47 2.27 19.22 -6.28
C VAL A 47 3.58 19.92 -6.63
N PRO A 48 3.62 21.27 -6.58
CA PRO A 48 4.84 22.02 -6.89
C PRO A 48 5.99 21.64 -5.95
N PRO A 49 7.23 21.64 -6.45
CA PRO A 49 8.40 21.28 -5.65
C PRO A 49 8.51 22.19 -4.43
N ILE A 50 8.50 21.56 -3.27
CA ILE A 50 8.63 22.16 -1.95
C ILE A 50 10.04 21.88 -1.45
N SER A 51 10.67 22.86 -0.78
CA SER A 51 12.10 22.77 -0.39
C SER A 51 12.39 21.76 0.73
N HIS A 52 11.37 21.12 1.28
CA HIS A 52 11.47 20.17 2.38
C HIS A 52 10.47 19.03 2.21
N LYS A 53 10.82 17.86 2.74
CA LYS A 53 9.98 16.66 2.71
C LYS A 53 8.85 16.80 3.74
N VAL A 54 7.60 16.84 3.28
CA VAL A 54 6.41 16.66 4.12
C VAL A 54 5.88 15.24 3.95
N MET A 55 5.64 14.57 5.07
CA MET A 55 5.15 13.19 5.09
C MET A 55 3.73 13.09 4.54
N GLU A 56 2.92 14.16 4.62
CA GLU A 56 1.58 14.19 4.02
C GLU A 56 1.61 14.14 2.48
N VAL A 57 2.76 14.43 1.86
CA VAL A 57 2.88 14.64 0.41
C VAL A 57 3.90 13.72 -0.24
N SER A 58 4.89 13.21 0.52
CA SER A 58 5.90 12.30 0.01
C SER A 58 6.46 11.36 1.07
N ASN A 59 6.53 10.07 0.76
CA ASN A 59 7.14 9.08 1.65
C ASN A 59 8.21 8.25 0.94
N VAL A 60 9.48 8.47 1.27
CA VAL A 60 10.60 7.65 0.75
C VAL A 60 10.86 6.37 1.55
N ALA A 61 10.09 6.07 2.60
CA ALA A 61 10.23 4.80 3.33
C ALA A 61 10.02 3.63 2.35
N PHE A 62 10.94 2.66 2.35
CA PHE A 62 10.87 1.46 1.49
C PHE A 62 10.99 1.71 -0.03
N PHE A 63 11.40 2.91 -0.44
CA PHE A 63 11.75 3.22 -1.82
C PHE A 63 13.07 2.54 -2.24
N PRO A 64 13.22 2.07 -3.50
CA PRO A 64 12.20 1.95 -4.56
C PRO A 64 11.48 0.60 -4.55
N ALA A 65 11.88 -0.32 -3.67
CA ALA A 65 11.44 -1.72 -3.71
C ALA A 65 9.92 -1.87 -3.55
N TYR A 66 9.31 -1.10 -2.66
CA TYR A 66 7.87 -1.19 -2.37
C TYR A 66 6.98 -0.88 -3.60
N PRO A 67 7.07 0.30 -4.25
CA PRO A 67 6.30 0.55 -5.47
C PRO A 67 6.73 -0.34 -6.64
N ALA A 68 8.00 -0.77 -6.70
CA ALA A 68 8.46 -1.66 -7.77
C ALA A 68 7.81 -3.06 -7.68
N ILE A 69 7.77 -3.66 -6.49
CA ILE A 69 7.13 -4.97 -6.28
C ILE A 69 5.62 -4.86 -6.54
N ALA A 70 4.98 -3.80 -6.05
CA ALA A 70 3.57 -3.56 -6.30
C ALA A 70 3.27 -3.37 -7.80
N ALA A 71 4.14 -2.69 -8.54
CA ALA A 71 4.02 -2.58 -9.99
C ALA A 71 4.16 -3.94 -10.70
N VAL A 72 5.09 -4.80 -10.27
CA VAL A 72 5.20 -6.16 -10.80
C VAL A 72 3.93 -6.96 -10.54
N LEU A 73 3.32 -6.86 -9.36
CA LEU A 73 2.04 -7.52 -9.06
C LEU A 73 0.89 -6.95 -9.91
N ARG A 74 0.83 -5.62 -10.07
CA ARG A 74 -0.20 -4.94 -10.88
C ARG A 74 -0.10 -5.33 -12.35
N TYR A 75 1.07 -5.20 -12.96
CA TYR A 75 1.25 -5.40 -14.41
C TYR A 75 1.50 -6.86 -14.79
N GLY A 76 2.11 -7.65 -13.90
CA GLY A 76 2.38 -9.08 -14.14
C GLY A 76 1.19 -9.99 -13.83
N LEU A 77 0.47 -9.73 -12.73
CA LEU A 77 -0.64 -10.57 -12.26
C LEU A 77 -2.02 -9.91 -12.40
N HIS A 78 -2.10 -8.70 -12.97
CA HIS A 78 -3.35 -7.94 -13.18
C HIS A 78 -4.14 -7.70 -11.88
N VAL A 79 -3.46 -7.63 -10.74
CA VAL A 79 -4.07 -7.32 -9.44
C VAL A 79 -4.31 -5.81 -9.35
N GLY A 80 -5.46 -5.36 -8.83
CA GLY A 80 -5.71 -3.93 -8.60
C GLY A 80 -4.61 -3.26 -7.76
N THR A 81 -4.28 -1.99 -8.02
CA THR A 81 -3.09 -1.33 -7.45
C THR A 81 -3.08 -1.36 -5.92
N GLN A 82 -4.23 -1.06 -5.30
CA GLN A 82 -4.38 -1.08 -3.84
C GLN A 82 -4.16 -2.48 -3.26
N ASN A 83 -4.66 -3.53 -3.92
CA ASN A 83 -4.45 -4.91 -3.49
C ASN A 83 -2.98 -5.32 -3.69
N ALA A 84 -2.34 -4.90 -4.79
CA ALA A 84 -0.92 -5.13 -5.02
C ALA A 84 -0.05 -4.48 -3.94
N LEU A 85 -0.41 -3.27 -3.50
CA LEU A 85 0.26 -2.57 -2.40
C LEU A 85 0.04 -3.25 -1.06
N LEU A 86 -1.19 -3.69 -0.76
CA LEU A 86 -1.49 -4.48 0.45
C LEU A 86 -0.68 -5.77 0.52
N ILE A 87 -0.62 -6.51 -0.59
CA ILE A 87 0.15 -7.74 -0.68
C ILE A 87 1.64 -7.42 -0.49
N THR A 88 2.14 -6.34 -1.09
CA THR A 88 3.53 -5.91 -0.94
C THR A 88 3.84 -5.51 0.50
N ALA A 89 2.96 -4.78 1.18
CA ALA A 89 3.07 -4.51 2.61
C ALA A 89 3.13 -5.78 3.44
N GLN A 90 2.25 -6.74 3.20
CA GLN A 90 2.22 -7.98 3.96
C GLN A 90 3.43 -8.89 3.68
N ALA A 91 3.97 -8.83 2.46
CA ALA A 91 5.20 -9.54 2.09
C ALA A 91 6.47 -8.86 2.63
N ALA A 92 6.48 -7.53 2.71
CA ALA A 92 7.59 -6.73 3.22
C ALA A 92 7.55 -6.57 4.75
N ALA A 93 6.39 -6.77 5.38
CA ALA A 93 6.20 -6.73 6.82
C ALA A 93 6.96 -7.86 7.51
N TRP A 94 8.11 -7.47 8.04
CA TRP A 94 8.65 -7.96 9.31
C TRP A 94 8.09 -7.09 10.43
#